data_AF-A0A7J9BG65-F1
#
_entry.id   AF-A0A7J9BG65-F1
#
_cell.length_a   1.000
_cell.length_b   1.000
_cell.length_c   1.000
_cell.angle_alpha   90.00
_cell.angle_beta   90.00
_cell.angle_gamma   90.00
#
_symmetry.space_group_name_H-M   'P 1'
#
loop_
_entity.id
_entity.type
_entity.pdbx_description
1 polymer ?
#
loop_
_entity_poly.entity_id
_entity_poly.type
_entity_poly.pdbx_seq_one_letter_code
_entity_poly.pdbx_strand_id
1 'polypeptide(L)'
;NEGLGEHRLRDLNDEINKLIREKSHWERRIVELGGPNYAKHAPKMTDLEGNIVDVPNPSGRGPGYRYFGAAKKLPGVRELFEKPPELRKRRTRYDIYKRIDASYYGYRDEEDGVLARVEGPAEAKMRAEAEEEWRRVEERERFCLRKRRMWWRRRGGRGRRRRGR
;
A
#
# COMPACT_ATOMS: atom_id res chain seq x y z
N ASN A 1 -4.47 -17.84 -42.07
CA ASN A 1 -5.39 -18.91 -41.65
C ASN A 1 -4.69 -19.82 -40.66
N GLU A 2 -5.27 -19.98 -39.48
CA GLU A 2 -4.72 -20.82 -38.38
C GLU A 2 -4.76 -22.32 -38.68
N GLY A 3 -5.47 -22.73 -39.73
CA GLY A 3 -5.49 -24.11 -40.23
C GLY A 3 -4.32 -24.52 -41.13
N LEU A 4 -3.33 -23.64 -41.33
CA LEU A 4 -2.07 -24.03 -41.99
C LEU A 4 -1.17 -24.72 -40.95
N GLY A 5 -0.57 -25.85 -41.32
CA GLY A 5 0.35 -26.57 -40.42
C GLY A 5 1.50 -25.69 -39.92
N GLU A 6 1.96 -25.95 -38.70
CA GLU A 6 2.97 -25.14 -38.01
C GLU A 6 4.25 -24.92 -38.85
N HIS A 7 4.78 -25.96 -39.49
CA HIS A 7 5.97 -25.87 -40.34
C HIS A 7 5.77 -24.86 -41.47
N ARG A 8 4.63 -24.93 -42.16
CA ARG A 8 4.30 -24.03 -43.26
C ARG A 8 4.13 -22.59 -42.78
N LEU A 9 3.62 -22.38 -41.57
CA LEU A 9 3.57 -21.05 -40.96
C LEU A 9 4.97 -20.49 -40.68
N ARG A 10 5.93 -21.33 -40.31
CA ARG A 10 7.34 -20.92 -40.11
C ARG A 10 7.99 -20.54 -41.44
N ASP A 11 7.87 -21.38 -42.46
CA ASP A 11 8.44 -21.13 -43.80
C ASP A 11 7.91 -19.83 -44.41
N LEU A 12 6.58 -19.63 -44.33
CA LEU A 12 5.95 -18.40 -44.83
C LEU A 12 6.40 -17.17 -44.04
N ASN A 13 6.62 -17.30 -42.74
CA ASN A 13 7.11 -16.20 -41.91
C ASN A 13 8.56 -15.84 -42.25
N ASP A 14 9.40 -16.83 -42.54
CA ASP A 14 10.77 -16.63 -43.04
C ASP A 14 10.77 -15.94 -44.40
N GLU A 15 9.91 -16.36 -45.31
CA GLU A 15 9.74 -15.77 -46.63
C GLU A 15 9.30 -14.30 -46.54
N ILE A 16 8.32 -13.98 -45.69
CA ILE A 16 7.88 -12.60 -45.46
C ILE A 16 9.03 -11.75 -44.91
N ASN A 17 9.78 -12.26 -43.92
CA ASN A 17 10.91 -11.52 -43.36
C ASN A 17 12.02 -11.29 -44.39
N LYS A 18 12.27 -12.26 -45.28
CA LYS A 18 13.21 -12.11 -46.40
C LYS A 18 12.77 -10.99 -47.34
N LEU A 19 11.51 -11.00 -47.76
CA LEU A 19 10.94 -9.98 -48.66
C LEU A 19 10.98 -8.57 -48.05
N ILE A 20 10.73 -8.43 -46.74
CA ILE A 20 10.81 -7.13 -46.05
C ILE A 20 12.24 -6.58 -46.06
N ARG A 21 13.26 -7.43 -45.86
CA ARG A 21 14.66 -7.00 -45.94
C ARG A 21 15.02 -6.56 -47.34
N GLU A 22 14.65 -7.36 -48.35
CA GLU A 22 14.88 -7.02 -49.76
C GLU A 22 14.19 -5.69 -50.12
N LYS A 23 12.92 -5.51 -49.75
CA LYS A 23 12.20 -4.25 -49.90
C LYS A 23 12.96 -3.08 -49.28
N SER A 24 13.47 -3.23 -48.05
CA SER A 24 14.26 -2.18 -47.40
C SER A 24 15.57 -1.85 -48.14
N HIS A 25 16.25 -2.86 -48.70
CA HIS A 25 17.43 -2.64 -49.55
C HIS A 25 17.07 -1.88 -50.83
N TRP A 26 15.97 -2.26 -51.48
CA TRP A 26 15.49 -1.58 -52.68
C TRP A 26 15.05 -0.15 -52.40
N GLU A 27 14.32 0.11 -51.32
CA GLU A 27 13.92 1.46 -50.91
C GLU A 27 15.13 2.37 -50.66
N ARG A 28 16.17 1.85 -50.00
CA ARG A 28 17.43 2.58 -49.82
C ARG A 28 18.07 2.90 -51.17
N ARG A 29 18.10 1.94 -52.08
CA ARG A 29 18.67 2.13 -53.42
C ARG A 29 17.90 3.16 -54.24
N ILE A 30 16.57 3.18 -54.15
CA ILE A 30 15.74 4.20 -54.81
C ILE A 30 16.10 5.59 -54.30
N VAL A 31 16.26 5.76 -52.99
CA VAL A 31 16.66 7.03 -52.39
C VAL A 31 18.08 7.45 -52.81
N GLU A 32 19.04 6.52 -52.85
CA GLU A 32 20.41 6.77 -53.33
C GLU A 32 20.43 7.24 -54.80
N LEU A 33 19.53 6.71 -55.63
CA LEU A 33 19.38 7.09 -57.03
C LEU A 33 18.57 8.39 -57.22
N GLY A 34 18.24 9.10 -56.14
CA GLY A 34 17.48 10.36 -56.17
C GLY A 34 15.97 10.19 -56.33
N GLY A 35 15.45 8.97 -56.15
CA GLY A 35 14.02 8.67 -56.24
C GLY A 35 13.22 8.97 -54.95
N PRO A 36 11.89 8.76 -54.98
CA PRO A 36 11.01 9.01 -53.84
C PRO A 36 11.32 8.14 -52.62
N ASN A 37 11.15 8.71 -51.42
CA ASN A 37 11.39 7.99 -50.16
C ASN A 37 10.11 7.28 -49.68
N TYR A 38 9.94 6.02 -50.09
CA TYR A 38 8.81 5.18 -49.69
C TYR A 38 8.85 4.72 -48.22
N ALA A 39 10.02 4.71 -47.59
CA ALA A 39 10.15 4.31 -46.18
C ALA A 39 9.46 5.29 -45.22
N LYS A 40 9.36 6.57 -45.58
CA LYS A 40 8.69 7.61 -44.76
C LYS A 40 7.17 7.43 -44.66
N HIS A 41 6.55 6.87 -45.69
CA HIS A 41 5.10 6.69 -45.78
C HIS A 41 4.65 5.26 -45.51
N ALA A 42 5.60 4.36 -45.21
CA ALA A 42 5.26 2.99 -44.86
C ALA A 42 4.39 2.99 -43.59
N PRO A 43 3.22 2.32 -43.60
CA PRO A 43 2.43 2.17 -42.40
C PRO A 43 3.30 1.51 -41.33
N LYS A 44 3.38 2.15 -40.15
CA LYS A 44 3.95 1.48 -38.97
C LYS A 44 3.04 0.30 -38.69
N MET A 45 3.55 -0.91 -38.90
CA MET A 45 2.76 -2.14 -38.75
C MET A 45 2.26 -2.22 -37.31
N THR A 46 0.95 -2.01 -37.14
CA THR A 46 0.22 -2.24 -35.90
C THR A 46 -0.47 -3.60 -35.99
N ASP A 47 -0.48 -4.31 -34.87
CA ASP A 47 -1.16 -5.60 -34.78
C ASP A 47 -2.69 -5.46 -34.90
N LEU A 48 -3.39 -6.60 -35.00
CA LEU A 48 -4.87 -6.67 -34.91
C LEU A 48 -5.39 -6.07 -33.58
N GLU A 49 -4.55 -6.07 -32.54
CA GLU A 49 -4.78 -5.46 -31.23
C GLU A 49 -4.12 -4.06 -31.08
N GLY A 50 -3.60 -3.47 -32.16
CA GLY A 50 -3.06 -2.10 -32.16
C GLY A 50 -1.70 -1.93 -31.47
N ASN A 51 -1.05 -3.01 -31.01
CA ASN A 51 0.26 -2.94 -30.38
C ASN A 51 1.39 -3.00 -31.43
N ILE A 52 2.40 -2.13 -31.27
CA ILE A 52 3.65 -2.19 -32.02
C ILE A 52 4.52 -3.24 -31.33
N VAL A 53 4.58 -4.46 -31.85
CA VAL A 53 5.38 -5.52 -31.22
C VAL A 53 6.51 -5.94 -32.16
N ASP A 54 7.54 -5.11 -32.20
CA ASP A 54 8.87 -5.58 -32.57
C ASP A 54 9.37 -6.49 -31.43
N VAL A 55 9.83 -7.70 -31.75
CA VAL A 55 10.68 -8.45 -30.82
C VAL A 55 11.85 -7.53 -30.49
N PRO A 56 12.11 -7.19 -29.21
CA PRO A 56 13.25 -6.36 -28.85
C PRO A 56 14.51 -6.99 -29.43
N ASN A 57 15.09 -6.37 -30.45
CA ASN A 57 16.32 -6.88 -31.04
C ASN A 57 17.41 -6.73 -29.96
N PRO A 58 17.91 -7.82 -29.36
CA PRO A 58 18.88 -7.72 -28.27
C PRO A 58 20.18 -7.06 -28.73
N SER A 59 20.44 -7.08 -30.04
CA SER A 59 21.64 -6.53 -30.66
C SER A 59 21.50 -5.05 -31.04
N GLY A 60 20.31 -4.44 -30.94
CA GLY A 60 20.08 -3.03 -31.29
C GLY A 60 20.37 -2.64 -32.75
N ARG A 61 20.68 -3.62 -33.62
CA ARG A 61 21.15 -3.41 -34.99
C ARG A 61 20.09 -3.89 -35.98
N GLY A 62 19.32 -2.95 -36.52
CA GLY A 62 18.40 -3.18 -37.62
C GLY A 62 17.07 -3.85 -37.25
N PRO A 63 16.14 -3.97 -38.22
CA PRO A 63 14.83 -4.58 -38.03
C PRO A 63 14.99 -6.05 -37.68
N GLY A 64 14.55 -6.42 -36.47
CA GLY A 64 14.61 -7.79 -35.96
C GLY A 64 13.72 -8.76 -36.76
N TYR A 65 13.84 -10.03 -36.43
CA TYR A 65 12.96 -11.07 -36.96
C TYR A 65 11.53 -10.85 -36.43
N ARG A 66 10.53 -10.87 -37.31
CA ARG A 66 9.13 -10.58 -36.96
C ARG A 66 8.25 -11.80 -37.17
N TYR A 67 7.22 -11.93 -36.35
CA TYR A 67 6.21 -12.98 -36.48
C TYR A 67 4.89 -12.35 -36.88
N PHE A 68 4.25 -12.83 -37.96
CA PHE A 68 3.03 -12.25 -38.51
C PHE A 68 1.80 -13.14 -38.27
N GLY A 69 0.68 -12.53 -37.87
CA GLY A 69 -0.62 -13.21 -37.74
C GLY A 69 -0.55 -14.54 -36.97
N ALA A 70 -0.93 -15.64 -37.64
CA ALA A 70 -0.95 -16.99 -37.04
C ALA A 70 0.44 -17.46 -36.58
N ALA A 71 1.54 -16.95 -37.15
CA ALA A 71 2.89 -17.32 -36.73
C ALA A 71 3.22 -16.87 -35.29
N LYS A 72 2.48 -15.90 -34.73
CA LYS A 72 2.64 -15.49 -33.33
C LYS A 72 2.09 -16.50 -32.33
N LYS A 73 1.15 -17.33 -32.76
CA LYS A 73 0.51 -18.36 -31.92
C LYS A 73 1.31 -19.67 -31.88
N LEU A 74 2.43 -19.73 -32.60
CA LEU A 74 3.31 -20.90 -32.61
C LEU A 74 3.88 -21.19 -31.21
N PRO A 75 4.03 -22.46 -30.82
CA PRO A 75 4.68 -22.84 -29.57
C PRO A 75 6.12 -22.28 -29.52
N GLY A 76 6.54 -21.77 -28.36
CA GLY A 76 7.82 -21.08 -28.14
C GLY A 76 7.85 -19.62 -28.61
N VAL A 77 7.14 -19.27 -29.70
CA VAL A 77 6.99 -17.86 -30.13
C VAL A 77 6.00 -17.15 -29.23
N ARG A 78 4.87 -17.81 -28.94
CA ARG A 78 3.79 -17.29 -28.10
C ARG A 78 4.29 -16.82 -26.73
N GLU A 79 5.21 -17.57 -26.13
CA GLU A 79 5.82 -17.26 -24.82
C GLU A 79 6.64 -15.96 -24.85
N LEU A 80 7.24 -15.60 -25.99
CA LEU A 80 7.99 -14.35 -26.15
C LEU A 80 7.07 -13.11 -26.15
N PHE A 81 5.79 -13.31 -26.50
CA PHE A 81 4.79 -12.25 -26.62
C PHE A 81 3.82 -12.20 -25.44
N GLU A 82 3.71 -13.26 -24.65
CA GLU A 82 2.94 -13.26 -23.41
C GLU A 82 3.61 -12.34 -22.39
N LYS A 83 3.06 -11.14 -22.22
CA LYS A 83 3.52 -10.20 -21.19
C LYS A 83 3.43 -10.90 -19.83
N PRO A 84 4.49 -10.88 -19.00
CA PRO A 84 4.38 -11.37 -17.64
C PRO A 84 3.21 -10.66 -16.96
N PRO A 85 2.38 -11.37 -16.17
CA PRO A 85 1.23 -10.77 -15.52
C PRO A 85 1.69 -9.54 -14.76
N GLU A 86 1.02 -8.40 -14.98
CA GLU A 86 1.40 -7.16 -14.32
C GLU A 86 1.41 -7.41 -12.80
N LEU A 87 2.61 -7.36 -12.21
CA LEU A 87 2.76 -7.51 -10.78
C LEU A 87 1.91 -6.42 -10.12
N ARG A 88 0.89 -6.82 -9.36
CA ARG A 88 0.05 -5.88 -8.61
C ARG A 88 0.98 -5.00 -7.79
N LYS A 89 1.06 -3.71 -8.16
CA LYS A 89 1.93 -2.75 -7.48
C LYS A 89 1.56 -2.76 -6.00
N ARG A 90 2.52 -3.11 -5.13
CA ARG A 90 2.29 -3.03 -3.68
C ARG A 90 2.02 -1.57 -3.35
N ARG A 91 1.10 -1.32 -2.41
CA ARG A 91 0.83 0.04 -1.92
C ARG A 91 2.14 0.66 -1.45
N THR A 92 2.46 1.84 -1.94
CA THR A 92 3.64 2.59 -1.49
C THR A 92 3.36 3.21 -0.12
N ARG A 93 4.42 3.59 0.62
CA ARG A 93 4.25 4.38 1.86
C ARG A 93 3.41 5.64 1.60
N TYR A 94 3.61 6.30 0.47
CA TYR A 94 2.85 7.49 0.08
C TYR A 94 1.34 7.21 -0.02
N ASP A 95 0.94 6.08 -0.64
CA ASP A 95 -0.47 5.69 -0.75
C ASP A 95 -1.14 5.41 0.60
N ILE A 96 -0.35 4.96 1.57
CA ILE A 96 -0.79 4.73 2.95
C ILE A 96 -0.95 6.08 3.66
N TYR A 97 0.08 6.92 3.64
CA TYR A 97 0.03 8.25 4.28
C TYR A 97 -1.05 9.15 3.71
N LYS A 98 -1.36 9.05 2.42
CA LYS A 98 -2.44 9.82 1.78
C LYS A 98 -3.83 9.56 2.38
N ARG A 99 -4.03 8.39 3.01
CA ARG A 99 -5.30 8.02 3.66
C ARG A 99 -5.31 8.25 5.16
N ILE A 100 -4.18 8.62 5.75
CA ILE A 100 -4.09 8.96 7.17
C ILE A 100 -4.42 10.45 7.28
N ASP A 101 -5.59 10.75 7.82
CA ASP A 101 -6.11 12.09 8.02
C ASP A 101 -5.98 12.55 9.48
N ALA A 102 -6.39 13.79 9.78
CA ALA A 102 -6.37 14.32 11.15
C ALA A 102 -7.24 13.48 12.12
N SER A 103 -8.28 12.84 11.61
CA SER A 103 -9.13 11.91 12.35
C SER A 103 -8.34 10.72 12.92
N TYR A 104 -7.33 10.20 12.21
CA TYR A 104 -6.45 9.15 12.74
C TYR A 104 -5.70 9.55 14.01
N TYR A 105 -5.41 10.84 14.19
CA TYR A 105 -4.74 11.39 15.36
C TYR A 105 -5.72 11.91 16.43
N GLY A 106 -7.03 11.65 16.27
CA GLY A 106 -8.05 12.03 17.25
C GLY A 106 -8.36 13.52 17.30
N TYR A 107 -7.87 14.34 16.36
CA TYR A 107 -8.15 15.79 16.35
C TYR A 107 -9.63 16.15 16.16
N ARG A 108 -10.47 15.18 15.80
CA ARG A 108 -11.93 15.34 15.61
C ARG A 108 -12.76 14.69 16.71
N ASP A 109 -12.14 13.95 17.63
CA ASP A 109 -12.87 13.18 18.65
C ASP A 109 -13.52 14.11 19.71
N GLU A 110 -13.05 15.36 19.83
CA GLU A 110 -13.65 16.39 20.68
C GLU A 110 -14.84 17.10 20.00
N GLU A 111 -14.95 17.06 18.67
CA GLU A 111 -15.95 17.83 17.90
C GLU A 111 -17.36 17.22 17.92
N ASP A 112 -17.48 15.90 18.13
CA ASP A 112 -18.77 15.19 18.11
C ASP A 112 -19.57 15.31 19.42
N GLY A 113 -18.93 15.80 20.49
CA GLY A 113 -19.53 15.97 21.82
C GLY A 113 -19.93 14.66 22.51
N VAL A 114 -19.61 13.50 21.94
CA VAL A 114 -19.91 12.18 22.51
C VAL A 114 -19.03 11.96 23.74
N LEU A 115 -17.74 12.30 23.63
CA LEU A 115 -16.78 12.14 24.71
C LEU A 115 -17.21 12.90 25.97
N ALA A 116 -17.53 14.19 25.84
CA ALA A 116 -18.00 15.04 26.93
C ALA A 116 -19.29 14.52 27.62
N ARG A 117 -20.20 13.90 26.86
CA ARG A 117 -21.44 13.31 27.40
C ARG A 117 -21.19 12.07 28.26
N VAL A 118 -20.16 11.30 27.94
CA VAL A 118 -19.84 10.05 28.66
C VAL A 118 -18.90 10.33 29.84
N GLU A 119 -17.93 11.23 29.67
CA GLU A 119 -16.95 11.57 30.71
C GLU A 119 -17.57 12.31 31.89
N GLY A 120 -18.46 13.29 31.66
CA GLY A 120 -19.04 14.09 32.75
C GLY A 120 -19.71 13.25 33.87
N PRO A 121 -20.63 12.32 33.54
CA PRO A 121 -21.23 11.42 34.52
C PRO A 121 -20.22 10.47 35.18
N ALA A 122 -19.20 10.01 34.43
CA ALA A 122 -18.18 9.12 34.95
C ALA A 122 -17.26 9.84 35.95
N GLU A 123 -16.80 11.05 35.61
CA GLU A 123 -16.01 11.91 36.49
C GLU A 123 -16.77 12.28 37.77
N ALA A 124 -18.06 12.62 37.65
CA ALA A 124 -18.88 12.95 38.80
C ALA A 124 -19.01 11.77 39.78
N LYS A 125 -19.17 10.54 39.25
CA LYS A 125 -19.17 9.33 40.08
C LYS A 125 -17.83 9.09 40.76
N MET A 126 -16.73 9.16 40.01
CA MET A 126 -15.40 9.00 40.58
C MET A 126 -15.10 10.04 41.66
N ARG A 127 -15.52 11.29 41.45
CA ARG A 127 -15.34 12.37 42.43
C ARG A 127 -16.15 12.12 43.70
N ALA A 128 -17.41 11.69 43.56
CA ALA A 128 -18.26 11.36 44.71
C ALA A 128 -17.68 10.19 45.53
N GLU A 129 -17.22 9.13 44.85
CA GLU A 129 -16.57 7.98 45.52
C GLU A 129 -15.30 8.40 46.26
N ALA A 130 -14.46 9.24 45.63
CA ALA A 130 -13.25 9.76 46.26
C ALA A 130 -13.55 10.64 47.48
N GLU A 131 -14.57 11.49 47.42
CA GLU A 131 -15.02 12.33 48.54
C GLU A 131 -15.55 11.49 49.71
N GLU A 132 -16.30 10.42 49.41
CA GLU A 132 -16.79 9.49 50.43
C GLU A 132 -15.65 8.72 51.12
N GLU A 133 -14.71 8.19 50.34
CA GLU A 133 -13.52 7.53 50.88
C GLU A 133 -12.73 8.49 51.77
N TRP A 134 -12.50 9.72 51.30
CA TRP A 134 -11.82 10.75 52.08
C TRP A 134 -12.54 11.03 53.40
N ARG A 135 -13.86 11.19 53.38
CA ARG A 135 -14.67 11.40 54.59
C ARG A 135 -14.60 10.21 55.54
N ARG A 136 -14.63 8.97 55.04
CA ARG A 136 -14.48 7.75 55.85
C ARG A 136 -13.11 7.66 56.51
N VAL A 137 -12.05 8.04 55.79
CA VAL A 137 -10.68 8.09 56.35
C VAL A 137 -10.59 9.17 57.43
N GLU A 138 -11.09 10.39 57.17
CA GLU A 138 -11.12 11.49 58.14
C GLU A 138 -11.85 11.10 59.44
N GLU A 139 -13.02 10.44 59.34
CA GLU A 139 -13.76 9.98 60.51
C GLU A 139 -13.00 8.93 61.33
N ARG A 140 -12.34 7.98 60.65
CA ARG A 140 -11.49 6.98 61.31
C ARG A 140 -10.32 7.65 62.02
N GLU A 141 -9.66 8.61 61.39
CA GLU A 141 -8.57 9.37 61.99
C GLU A 141 -9.05 10.17 63.20
N ARG A 142 -10.17 10.89 63.10
CA ARG A 142 -10.79 11.62 64.22
C ARG A 142 -11.18 10.68 65.35
N PHE A 143 -11.74 9.51 65.05
CA PHE A 143 -12.07 8.50 66.04
C PHE A 143 -10.82 7.96 66.76
N CYS A 144 -9.77 7.63 66.01
CA CYS A 144 -8.47 7.20 66.53
C CYS A 144 -7.83 8.28 67.41
N LEU A 145 -7.85 9.54 66.99
CA LEU A 145 -7.41 10.69 67.77
C LEU A 145 -8.20 10.84 69.07
N ARG A 146 -9.53 10.70 69.03
CA ARG A 146 -10.41 10.74 70.21
C ARG A 146 -10.12 9.59 71.17
N LYS A 147 -9.99 8.36 70.67
CA LYS A 147 -9.60 7.16 71.45
C LYS A 147 -8.23 7.34 72.09
N ARG A 148 -7.23 7.83 71.33
CA ARG A 148 -5.88 8.11 71.83
C ARG A 148 -5.93 9.15 72.95
N ARG A 149 -6.66 10.26 72.76
CA ARG A 149 -6.85 11.29 73.80
C ARG A 149 -7.52 10.74 75.07
N MET A 150 -8.53 9.88 74.93
CA MET A 150 -9.19 9.19 76.05
C MET A 150 -8.22 8.24 76.78
N TRP A 151 -7.44 7.46 76.03
CA TRP A 151 -6.44 6.54 76.58
C TRP A 151 -5.35 7.28 77.36
N TRP A 152 -4.83 8.40 76.83
CA TRP A 152 -3.89 9.27 77.55
C TRP A 152 -4.49 9.84 78.84
N ARG A 153 -5.74 10.31 78.82
CA ARG A 153 -6.45 10.75 80.03
C ARG A 153 -6.56 9.65 81.09
N ARG A 154 -6.86 8.41 80.66
CA ARG A 154 -7.04 7.25 81.55
C ARG A 154 -5.70 6.72 82.11
N ARG A 155 -4.59 6.84 81.37
CA ARG A 155 -3.23 6.50 81.82
C ARG A 155 -2.62 7.58 82.73
N GLY A 156 -2.81 8.86 82.40
CA GLY A 156 -2.31 9.99 83.21
C GLY A 156 -2.93 10.07 84.61
N GLY A 157 -4.11 9.47 84.81
CA GLY A 157 -4.75 9.35 86.13
C GLY A 157 -4.21 8.23 87.04
N ARG A 158 -3.34 7.33 86.55
CA ARG A 158 -2.81 6.19 87.33
C ARG A 158 -1.37 6.38 87.87
N GLY A 159 -0.80 7.58 87.75
CA GLY A 159 0.58 7.88 88.19
C GLY A 159 0.73 8.64 89.52
N ARG A 160 -0.35 9.02 90.22
CA ARG A 160 -0.30 9.86 91.43
C ARG A 160 -0.80 9.20 92.72
N ARG A 161 -0.73 7.87 92.85
CA ARG A 161 -1.00 7.19 94.12
C ARG A 161 -0.04 6.01 94.33
N ARG A 162 1.17 6.30 94.82
CA ARG A 162 1.92 5.52 95.83
C ARG A 162 3.36 6.02 95.92
N ARG A 163 3.64 6.78 96.98
CA ARG A 163 4.68 6.50 98.00
C ARG A 163 4.79 7.74 98.89
N GLY A 164 4.06 7.70 99.99
CA GLY A 164 4.33 8.49 101.18
C GLY A 164 4.51 7.50 102.32
N ARG A 165 5.73 7.44 102.85
CA ARG A 165 6.13 7.20 104.23
C ARG A 165 7.64 7.28 104.30
#